data_AF-A0A967N5X0-F1
#
_entry.id   AF-A0A967N5X0-F1
#
_cell.length_a   1.000
_cell.length_b   1.000
_cell.length_c   1.000
_cell.angle_alpha   90.00
_cell.angle_beta   90.00
_cell.angle_gamma   90.00
#
_symmetry.space_group_name_H-M   'P 1'
#
loop_
_entity.id
_entity.type
_entity.pdbx_description
1 polymer ?
#
loop_
_entity_poly.entity_id
_entity_poly.type
_entity_poly.pdbx_seq_one_letter_code
_entity_poly.pdbx_strand_id
1 'polypeptide(L)'
;MRVSALVGIYGLGIALAVAAGCDGDEAESTTEIDSTPPRVVSMSPADGAAGIPTTSTVSATFSEPVDPSSVTTTSFSVVGVVGTVGVSDATATFTPDASLAPGTEYTATLTGAVTDLAGNSLPSSETWSFTTNATPAADAGADIDVGTGEEVSLRGSASDSDQDQTLTFTWTQVSGPDVGELSGQDPSFTAPDRVSTIEIDLTVSDGVDTSPADRVVVRVLEDPGNALWVSDAGGDDGDPGTRAEPLATIQAAVDAADAAGTGADVYVAAGTYPESVALADGVSVYGGFSQAWLRDIEVQETIVDGGSTAITGSGAGGLTLDGLTI
;
A
#
# COMPACT_ATOMS: atom_id res chain seq x y z
N MET A 1 42.81 44.44 68.93
CA MET A 1 43.59 44.94 70.08
C MET A 1 43.30 44.05 71.27
N ARG A 2 44.35 43.44 71.83
CA ARG A 2 44.39 42.60 73.06
C ARG A 2 43.86 41.16 72.87
N VAL A 3 44.70 40.11 72.84
CA VAL A 3 45.72 39.58 73.79
C VAL A 3 45.12 38.55 74.75
N SER A 4 45.84 37.42 74.85
CA SER A 4 45.95 36.50 75.99
C SER A 4 44.97 35.33 76.11
N ALA A 5 45.34 34.18 76.67
CA ALA A 5 46.63 33.53 76.97
C ALA A 5 46.30 32.19 77.66
N LEU A 6 47.16 31.21 77.43
CA LEU A 6 47.70 30.17 78.34
C LEU A 6 46.84 29.68 79.52
N VAL A 7 46.51 28.38 79.56
CA VAL A 7 47.29 27.27 80.17
C VAL A 7 47.21 27.24 81.71
N GLY A 8 46.76 26.09 82.24
CA GLY A 8 46.78 25.75 83.66
C GLY A 8 46.55 24.25 83.87
N ILE A 9 47.63 23.49 83.71
CA ILE A 9 47.78 22.05 83.98
C ILE A 9 47.73 21.79 85.50
N TYR A 10 47.24 20.61 85.94
CA TYR A 10 47.92 19.62 86.81
C TYR A 10 46.91 18.65 87.43
N GLY A 11 47.12 17.33 87.25
CA GLY A 11 46.39 16.30 88.01
C GLY A 11 46.42 14.90 87.39
N LEU A 12 47.61 14.33 87.20
CA LEU A 12 47.85 12.98 86.69
C LEU A 12 47.54 11.92 87.77
N GLY A 13 46.67 10.95 87.44
CA GLY A 13 46.37 9.75 88.22
C GLY A 13 46.16 8.55 87.29
N ILE A 14 47.27 7.85 87.02
CA ILE A 14 47.49 6.47 86.51
C ILE A 14 46.21 5.60 86.42
N ALA A 15 45.69 5.31 85.22
CA ALA A 15 46.11 4.34 84.20
C ALA A 15 45.71 2.88 84.48
N LEU A 16 44.57 2.48 83.90
CA LEU A 16 44.36 1.12 83.36
C LEU A 16 44.32 1.27 81.84
N ALA A 17 45.37 0.77 81.19
CA ALA A 17 45.61 0.91 79.77
C ALA A 17 44.98 -0.23 78.98
N VAL A 18 44.23 0.12 77.94
CA VAL A 18 44.29 -0.52 76.63
C VAL A 18 44.51 0.63 75.62
N ALA A 19 45.58 0.50 74.82
CA ALA A 19 46.20 1.48 73.91
C ALA A 19 45.21 2.12 72.91
N ALA A 20 45.22 3.44 72.67
CA ALA A 20 46.18 4.26 71.87
C ALA A 20 46.23 3.81 70.39
N GLY A 21 45.91 4.63 69.38
CA GLY A 21 45.80 6.09 69.38
C GLY A 21 45.00 6.68 68.21
N CYS A 22 44.89 8.00 68.31
CA CYS A 22 44.47 8.97 67.33
C CYS A 22 45.11 8.72 65.96
N ASP A 23 44.32 8.67 64.90
CA ASP A 23 44.67 9.40 63.70
C ASP A 23 43.38 9.83 63.00
N GLY A 24 43.39 11.05 62.49
CA GLY A 24 42.35 11.51 61.59
C GLY A 24 42.43 10.65 60.34
N ASP A 25 41.55 9.66 60.24
CA ASP A 25 41.22 9.08 58.96
C ASP A 25 40.06 9.94 58.45
N GLU A 26 40.41 11.12 57.92
CA GLU A 26 39.68 11.64 56.77
C GLU A 26 39.65 10.45 55.81
N ALA A 27 38.54 9.72 55.80
CA ALA A 27 38.31 8.70 54.82
C ALA A 27 38.33 9.45 53.49
N GLU A 28 39.50 9.51 52.87
CA GLU A 28 39.69 9.88 51.48
C GLU A 28 38.76 8.94 50.74
N SER A 29 37.56 9.45 50.46
CA SER A 29 36.62 8.85 49.55
C SER A 29 37.29 8.95 48.20
N THR A 30 38.13 7.96 47.89
CA THR A 30 38.73 7.80 46.58
C THR A 30 37.59 7.54 45.62
N THR A 31 37.04 8.62 45.08
CA THR A 31 36.04 8.59 44.03
C THR A 31 36.77 7.99 42.85
N GLU A 32 36.51 6.71 42.55
CA GLU A 32 36.98 6.10 41.30
C GLU A 32 36.39 6.96 40.18
N ILE A 33 37.25 7.77 39.56
CA ILE A 33 36.86 8.58 38.42
C ILE A 33 36.64 7.61 37.27
N ASP A 34 35.40 7.51 36.83
CA ASP A 34 35.08 6.74 35.64
C ASP A 34 35.74 7.40 34.42
N SER A 35 36.63 6.63 33.79
CA SER A 35 37.39 7.05 32.61
C SER A 35 37.02 6.23 31.36
N THR A 36 35.95 5.43 31.42
CA THR A 36 35.54 4.57 30.31
C THR A 36 34.60 5.34 29.40
N PRO A 37 34.94 5.57 28.12
CA PRO A 37 34.03 6.28 27.22
C PRO A 37 32.85 5.41 26.75
N PRO A 38 31.70 6.04 26.46
CA PRO A 38 30.57 5.33 25.85
C PRO A 38 30.94 4.90 24.41
N ARG A 39 30.40 3.75 23.96
CA ARG A 39 30.44 3.30 22.56
C ARG A 39 29.04 2.98 22.06
N VAL A 40 28.78 3.16 20.76
CA VAL A 40 27.52 2.70 20.15
C VAL A 40 27.55 1.17 20.03
N VAL A 41 26.53 0.52 20.58
CA VAL A 41 26.34 -0.94 20.58
C VAL A 41 25.39 -1.36 19.47
N SER A 42 24.35 -0.56 19.20
CA SER A 42 23.39 -0.79 18.13
C SER A 42 22.73 0.50 17.67
N MET A 43 22.21 0.48 16.44
CA MET A 43 21.45 1.57 15.83
C MET A 43 20.12 1.00 15.32
N SER A 44 19.08 1.82 15.39
CA SER A 44 17.78 1.53 14.78
C SER A 44 17.25 2.79 14.09
N PRO A 45 16.93 2.75 12.79
CA PRO A 45 17.16 1.64 11.86
C PRO A 45 18.64 1.22 11.80
N ALA A 46 18.89 -0.05 11.49
CA ALA A 46 20.25 -0.55 11.31
C ALA A 46 20.91 0.09 10.07
N ASP A 47 22.23 0.14 10.05
CA ASP A 47 22.97 0.68 8.90
C ASP A 47 22.66 -0.09 7.62
N GLY A 48 22.26 0.63 6.57
CA GLY A 48 21.85 0.09 5.28
C GLY A 48 20.45 -0.54 5.26
N ALA A 49 19.65 -0.41 6.31
CA ALA A 49 18.30 -0.99 6.32
C ALA A 49 17.36 -0.27 5.33
N ALA A 50 16.50 -1.03 4.64
CA ALA A 50 15.46 -0.54 3.73
C ALA A 50 14.06 -0.96 4.20
N GLY A 51 13.00 -0.44 3.56
CA GLY A 51 11.61 -0.71 3.95
C GLY A 51 11.25 -0.13 5.32
N ILE A 52 11.93 0.94 5.76
CA ILE A 52 11.69 1.53 7.08
C ILE A 52 10.41 2.38 7.05
N PRO A 53 9.41 2.13 7.92
CA PRO A 53 8.21 2.97 7.95
C PRO A 53 8.55 4.46 8.07
N THR A 54 7.85 5.31 7.31
CA THR A 54 8.10 6.77 7.28
C THR A 54 7.86 7.49 8.61
N THR A 55 7.24 6.81 9.57
CA THR A 55 6.98 7.29 10.95
C THR A 55 8.01 6.82 11.96
N SER A 56 9.03 6.08 11.53
CA SER A 56 10.08 5.53 12.39
C SER A 56 10.90 6.63 13.07
N THR A 57 11.24 6.40 14.33
CA THR A 57 12.27 7.17 15.03
C THR A 57 13.65 6.59 14.72
N VAL A 58 14.69 7.38 14.98
CA VAL A 58 16.09 6.98 14.81
C VAL A 58 16.73 6.91 16.19
N SER A 59 17.46 5.86 16.51
CA SER A 59 18.03 5.65 17.84
C SER A 59 19.39 4.98 17.80
N ALA A 60 20.17 5.23 18.84
CA ALA A 60 21.41 4.52 19.12
C ALA A 60 21.45 4.11 20.59
N THR A 61 21.85 2.86 20.84
CA THR A 61 22.07 2.34 22.18
C THR A 61 23.56 2.30 22.45
N PHE A 62 23.98 2.87 23.58
CA PHE A 62 25.36 2.96 24.02
C PHE A 62 25.71 1.83 24.99
N SER A 63 27.01 1.67 25.28
CA SER A 63 27.51 0.69 26.24
C SER A 63 27.18 0.99 27.70
N GLU A 64 26.79 2.23 27.98
CA GLU A 64 26.52 2.77 29.31
C GLU A 64 25.60 4.00 29.21
N PRO A 65 25.02 4.46 30.33
CA PRO A 65 24.18 5.65 30.34
C PRO A 65 24.90 6.90 29.85
N VAL A 66 24.24 7.69 29.00
CA VAL A 66 24.79 8.94 28.47
C VAL A 66 24.17 10.16 29.16
N ASP A 67 24.91 11.26 29.22
CA ASP A 67 24.40 12.53 29.76
C ASP A 67 23.33 13.10 28.81
N PRO A 68 22.05 13.21 29.24
CA PRO A 68 20.98 13.76 28.42
C PRO A 68 21.23 15.18 27.92
N SER A 69 22.03 15.98 28.63
CA SER A 69 22.36 17.35 28.23
C SER A 69 23.38 17.42 27.09
N SER A 70 24.17 16.35 26.90
CA SER A 70 25.13 16.23 25.80
C SER A 70 24.48 15.78 24.48
N VAL A 71 23.29 15.19 24.55
CA VAL A 71 22.49 14.75 23.40
C VAL A 71 21.54 15.87 22.98
N THR A 72 21.89 16.54 21.89
CA THR A 72 21.15 17.66 21.30
C THR A 72 20.97 17.39 19.81
N THR A 73 20.14 18.19 19.12
CA THR A 73 19.99 18.10 17.65
C THR A 73 21.27 18.47 16.88
N THR A 74 22.32 18.94 17.57
CA THR A 74 23.66 19.14 16.97
C THR A 74 24.55 17.92 17.14
N SER A 75 24.38 17.15 18.23
CA SER A 75 25.19 15.96 18.51
C SER A 75 24.55 14.66 18.04
N PHE A 76 23.22 14.63 17.89
CA PHE A 76 22.47 13.58 17.23
C PHE A 76 21.48 14.20 16.24
N SER A 77 21.68 13.94 14.94
CA SER A 77 20.86 14.52 13.87
C SER A 77 20.62 13.54 12.73
N VAL A 78 19.59 13.82 11.94
CA VAL A 78 19.33 13.16 10.64
C VAL A 78 19.39 14.24 9.57
N VAL A 79 20.22 14.03 8.53
CA VAL A 79 20.48 15.04 7.51
C VAL A 79 19.19 15.49 6.82
N GLY A 80 18.93 16.80 6.83
CA GLY A 80 17.76 17.38 6.18
C GLY A 80 16.44 17.20 6.92
N VAL A 81 16.44 16.60 8.12
CA VAL A 81 15.24 16.33 8.91
C VAL A 81 15.27 17.15 10.18
N VAL A 82 14.16 17.85 10.47
CA VAL A 82 13.96 18.54 11.75
C VAL A 82 13.27 17.57 12.71
N GLY A 83 13.69 17.60 13.97
CA GLY A 83 13.16 16.74 15.00
C GLY A 83 13.65 17.12 16.38
N THR A 84 13.26 16.30 17.35
CA THR A 84 13.69 16.40 18.75
C THR A 84 14.57 15.23 19.13
N VAL A 85 15.37 15.39 20.18
CA VAL A 85 16.16 14.30 20.74
C VAL A 85 15.80 14.08 22.19
N GLY A 86 15.83 12.81 22.62
CA GLY A 86 15.63 12.41 24.00
C GLY A 86 16.60 11.29 24.37
N VAL A 87 16.89 11.17 25.67
CA VAL A 87 17.70 10.09 26.21
C VAL A 87 16.89 9.36 27.28
N SER A 88 16.92 8.03 27.20
CA SER A 88 16.43 7.14 28.24
C SER A 88 17.54 6.16 28.58
N ASP A 89 18.23 6.39 29.70
CA ASP A 89 19.38 5.58 30.15
C ASP A 89 20.51 5.54 29.11
N ALA A 90 20.84 4.37 28.57
CA ALA A 90 21.86 4.20 27.54
C ALA A 90 21.33 4.39 26.10
N THR A 91 20.10 4.85 25.88
CA THR A 91 19.53 5.01 24.53
C THR A 91 19.22 6.48 24.22
N ALA A 92 19.81 6.99 23.15
CA ALA A 92 19.43 8.26 22.55
C ALA A 92 18.47 8.03 21.38
N THR A 93 17.42 8.83 21.29
CA THR A 93 16.39 8.75 20.23
C THR A 93 16.18 10.13 19.60
N PHE A 94 16.29 10.20 18.28
CA PHE A 94 15.85 11.30 17.44
C PHE A 94 14.44 10.99 16.93
N THR A 95 13.51 11.91 17.18
CA THR A 95 12.12 11.83 16.74
C THR A 95 11.87 12.91 15.70
N PRO A 96 11.70 12.56 14.40
CA PRO A 96 11.30 13.52 13.38
C PRO A 96 9.99 14.25 13.75
N ASP A 97 9.91 15.56 13.47
CA ASP A 97 8.69 16.34 13.75
C ASP A 97 7.57 16.04 12.74
N ALA A 98 7.94 15.54 11.57
CA ALA A 98 7.03 15.12 10.50
C ALA A 98 7.48 13.75 9.95
N SER A 99 6.54 13.02 9.34
CA SER A 99 6.86 11.79 8.63
C SER A 99 7.94 12.04 7.59
N LEU A 100 8.87 11.10 7.51
CA LEU A 100 9.93 11.08 6.50
C LEU A 100 9.32 10.89 5.10
N ALA A 101 10.03 11.34 4.07
CA ALA A 101 9.64 11.11 2.69
C ALA A 101 9.75 9.60 2.37
N PRO A 102 8.83 9.02 1.58
CA PRO A 102 8.90 7.61 1.18
C PRO A 102 10.06 7.33 0.23
N GLY A 103 10.56 6.09 0.19
CA GLY A 103 11.62 5.62 -0.73
C GLY A 103 12.90 6.45 -0.67
N THR A 104 13.20 7.08 0.48
CA THR A 104 14.25 8.10 0.61
C THR A 104 15.34 7.60 1.54
N GLU A 105 16.59 7.65 1.07
CA GLU A 105 17.76 7.38 1.91
C GLU A 105 18.03 8.57 2.84
N TYR A 106 18.11 8.29 4.13
CA TYR A 106 18.48 9.23 5.19
C TYR A 106 19.79 8.83 5.83
N THR A 107 20.58 9.81 6.24
CA THR A 107 21.82 9.59 7.00
C THR A 107 21.66 10.17 8.40
N ALA A 108 21.83 9.33 9.41
CA ALA A 108 21.90 9.75 10.79
C ALA A 108 23.36 9.98 11.22
N THR A 109 23.57 10.90 12.15
CA THR A 109 24.91 11.26 12.64
C THR A 109 24.89 11.43 14.15
N LEU A 110 25.78 10.71 14.82
CA LEU A 110 26.19 10.96 16.20
C LEU A 110 27.60 11.52 16.21
N THR A 111 27.79 12.66 16.86
CA THR A 111 29.11 13.30 16.94
C THR A 111 29.83 12.90 18.22
N GLY A 112 31.15 13.12 18.27
CA GLY A 112 31.95 12.98 19.49
C GLY A 112 31.59 13.95 20.63
N ALA A 113 30.57 14.80 20.47
CA ALA A 113 30.08 15.69 21.53
C ALA A 113 29.17 14.98 22.55
N VAL A 114 28.69 13.77 22.26
CA VAL A 114 27.95 12.95 23.21
C VAL A 114 28.90 12.46 24.31
N THR A 115 28.51 12.61 25.58
CA THR A 115 29.28 12.18 26.74
C THR A 115 28.50 11.23 27.63
N ASP A 116 29.21 10.41 28.40
CA ASP A 116 28.62 9.71 29.55
C ASP A 116 28.34 10.67 30.73
N LEU A 117 27.84 10.12 31.85
CA LEU A 117 27.58 10.87 33.09
C LEU A 117 28.85 11.33 33.82
N ALA A 118 30.02 10.76 33.51
CA ALA A 118 31.32 11.13 34.05
C ALA A 118 32.05 12.19 33.21
N GLY A 119 31.52 12.51 32.02
CA GLY A 119 32.06 13.48 31.08
C GLY A 119 33.03 12.90 30.04
N ASN A 120 33.16 11.58 29.91
CA ASN A 120 33.97 10.98 28.84
C ASN A 120 33.20 11.04 27.51
N SER A 121 33.85 11.52 26.46
CA SER A 121 33.25 11.72 25.14
C SER A 121 33.24 10.45 24.28
N LEU A 122 32.22 10.30 23.44
CA LEU A 122 32.17 9.30 22.38
C LEU A 122 33.46 9.38 21.51
N PRO A 123 34.26 8.31 21.39
CA PRO A 123 35.59 8.39 20.78
C PRO A 123 35.62 8.78 19.30
N SER A 124 34.58 8.39 18.54
CA SER A 124 34.42 8.66 17.11
C SER A 124 33.01 9.12 16.82
N SER A 125 32.86 9.98 15.80
CA SER A 125 31.52 10.23 15.25
C SER A 125 31.07 9.01 14.47
N GLU A 126 29.80 8.66 14.62
CA GLU A 126 29.17 7.53 13.95
C GLU A 126 28.14 8.06 12.95
N THR A 127 28.13 7.49 11.75
CA THR A 127 27.15 7.80 10.71
C THR A 127 26.63 6.52 10.12
N TRP A 128 25.32 6.43 9.92
CA TRP A 128 24.69 5.29 9.27
C TRP A 128 23.55 5.73 8.38
N SER A 129 23.23 4.95 7.35
CA SER A 129 22.11 5.23 6.46
C SER A 129 20.97 4.24 6.64
N PHE A 130 19.77 4.67 6.26
CA PHE A 130 18.60 3.83 6.11
C PHE A 130 17.67 4.42 5.05
N THR A 131 16.89 3.57 4.40
CA THR A 131 15.93 3.96 3.36
C THR A 131 14.51 3.71 3.87
N THR A 132 13.69 4.74 3.79
CA THR A 132 12.27 4.65 4.14
C THR A 132 11.47 3.87 3.11
N ASN A 133 10.35 3.29 3.54
CA ASN A 133 9.44 2.53 2.71
C ASN A 133 8.81 3.41 1.62
N ALA A 134 8.65 2.85 0.42
CA ALA A 134 7.85 3.37 -0.66
C ALA A 134 6.66 2.45 -0.89
N THR A 135 5.46 3.02 -0.93
CA THR A 135 4.26 2.22 -1.21
C THR A 135 4.37 1.55 -2.58
N PRO A 136 4.15 0.23 -2.70
CA PRO A 136 4.20 -0.46 -3.97
C PRO A 136 3.07 0.01 -4.90
N ALA A 137 3.25 -0.17 -6.20
CA ALA A 137 2.22 0.05 -7.20
C ALA A 137 1.78 -1.30 -7.79
N ALA A 138 0.49 -1.60 -7.71
CA ALA A 138 -0.13 -2.76 -8.33
C ALA A 138 -0.53 -2.47 -9.77
N ASP A 139 -0.49 -3.50 -10.61
CA ASP A 139 -1.02 -3.50 -11.97
C ASP A 139 -1.78 -4.83 -12.16
N ALA A 140 -3.10 -4.76 -12.28
CA ALA A 140 -4.02 -5.88 -12.45
C ALA A 140 -4.01 -6.46 -13.86
N GLY A 141 -3.29 -5.81 -14.79
CA GLY A 141 -3.27 -6.14 -16.20
C GLY A 141 -4.41 -5.48 -16.98
N ALA A 142 -4.42 -5.75 -18.29
CA ALA A 142 -5.47 -5.24 -19.17
C ALA A 142 -6.80 -5.95 -18.92
N ASP A 143 -7.90 -5.23 -19.16
CA ASP A 143 -9.24 -5.79 -19.25
C ASP A 143 -9.29 -6.98 -20.22
N ILE A 144 -10.19 -7.92 -19.92
CA ILE A 144 -10.30 -9.20 -20.64
C ILE A 144 -11.70 -9.35 -21.21
N ASP A 145 -11.79 -9.62 -22.50
CA ASP A 145 -12.99 -10.15 -23.14
C ASP A 145 -12.82 -11.66 -23.30
N VAL A 146 -13.81 -12.43 -22.85
CA VAL A 146 -13.73 -13.89 -22.79
C VAL A 146 -15.08 -14.53 -23.13
N GLY A 147 -15.06 -15.72 -23.73
CA GLY A 147 -16.27 -16.50 -23.99
C GLY A 147 -16.89 -17.05 -22.70
N THR A 148 -18.20 -17.28 -22.71
CA THR A 148 -18.89 -17.99 -21.62
C THR A 148 -18.27 -19.37 -21.38
N GLY A 149 -17.99 -19.72 -20.12
CA GLY A 149 -17.41 -21.02 -19.77
C GLY A 149 -15.93 -21.21 -20.10
N GLU A 150 -15.26 -20.21 -20.70
CA GLU A 150 -13.82 -20.29 -20.99
C GLU A 150 -12.95 -19.99 -19.74
N GLU A 151 -11.66 -20.35 -19.80
CA GLU A 151 -10.70 -20.06 -18.74
C GLU A 151 -10.22 -18.60 -18.81
N VAL A 152 -10.30 -17.89 -17.70
CA VAL A 152 -9.74 -16.55 -17.51
C VAL A 152 -8.45 -16.67 -16.72
N SER A 153 -7.37 -16.07 -17.23
CA SER A 153 -6.09 -15.94 -16.51
C SER A 153 -5.82 -14.47 -16.22
N LEU A 154 -5.80 -14.10 -14.94
CA LEU A 154 -5.38 -12.77 -14.51
C LEU A 154 -3.85 -12.69 -14.50
N ARG A 155 -3.30 -11.52 -14.81
CA ARG A 155 -1.85 -11.29 -14.87
C ARG A 155 -1.48 -10.12 -13.98
N GLY A 156 -1.25 -10.41 -12.70
CA GLY A 156 -0.89 -9.40 -11.72
C GLY A 156 0.59 -9.05 -11.80
N SER A 157 0.92 -7.77 -11.81
CA SER A 157 2.29 -7.31 -11.64
C SER A 157 2.36 -6.19 -10.62
N ALA A 158 3.59 -5.88 -10.19
CA ALA A 158 3.83 -4.85 -9.21
C ALA A 158 5.20 -4.23 -9.42
N SER A 159 5.33 -2.96 -9.06
CA SER A 159 6.61 -2.29 -8.94
C SER A 159 6.79 -1.74 -7.53
N ASP A 160 8.00 -1.89 -7.00
CA ASP A 160 8.41 -1.35 -5.72
C ASP A 160 9.87 -0.88 -5.85
N SER A 161 10.18 0.31 -5.34
CA SER A 161 11.54 0.85 -5.34
C SER A 161 12.39 0.29 -4.19
N ASP A 162 11.75 -0.29 -3.18
CA ASP A 162 12.41 -0.89 -2.04
C ASP A 162 12.88 -2.28 -2.43
N GLN A 163 14.16 -2.35 -2.81
CA GLN A 163 14.76 -3.63 -3.22
C GLN A 163 14.74 -4.61 -2.03
N ASP A 164 14.37 -5.86 -2.32
CA ASP A 164 14.40 -7.05 -1.43
C ASP A 164 13.17 -7.34 -0.53
N GLN A 165 12.05 -6.61 -0.66
CA GLN A 165 10.80 -6.96 0.04
C GLN A 165 10.01 -8.06 -0.69
N THR A 166 9.40 -8.98 0.07
CA THR A 166 8.49 -10.00 -0.49
C THR A 166 7.12 -9.40 -0.70
N LEU A 167 6.70 -9.28 -1.96
CA LEU A 167 5.38 -8.75 -2.31
C LEU A 167 4.29 -9.81 -2.14
N THR A 168 3.17 -9.38 -1.57
CA THR A 168 1.96 -10.19 -1.39
C THR A 168 0.83 -9.62 -2.25
N PHE A 169 0.30 -10.44 -3.15
CA PHE A 169 -0.77 -10.09 -4.09
C PHE A 169 -2.12 -10.51 -3.51
N THR A 170 -3.08 -9.58 -3.46
CA THR A 170 -4.44 -9.84 -2.98
C THR A 170 -5.45 -9.39 -4.02
N TRP A 171 -6.19 -10.35 -4.56
CA TRP A 171 -7.29 -10.13 -5.50
C TRP A 171 -8.61 -10.11 -4.75
N THR A 172 -9.40 -9.06 -4.96
CA THR A 172 -10.73 -8.90 -4.36
C THR A 172 -11.76 -8.71 -5.46
N GLN A 173 -12.69 -9.66 -5.59
CA GLN A 173 -13.83 -9.46 -6.47
C GLN A 173 -14.74 -8.37 -5.90
N VAL A 174 -15.05 -7.37 -6.73
CA VAL A 174 -15.84 -6.18 -6.34
C VAL A 174 -17.30 -6.35 -6.73
N SER A 175 -17.54 -6.85 -7.94
CA SER A 175 -18.87 -6.98 -8.52
C SER A 175 -18.95 -8.17 -9.49
N GLY A 176 -20.16 -8.48 -9.95
CA GLY A 176 -20.41 -9.55 -10.90
C GLY A 176 -20.64 -10.93 -10.27
N PRO A 177 -20.81 -11.97 -11.10
CA PRO A 177 -20.98 -13.35 -10.63
C PRO A 177 -19.75 -13.85 -9.85
N ASP A 178 -19.95 -14.50 -8.71
CA ASP A 178 -18.88 -15.07 -7.89
C ASP A 178 -18.00 -16.05 -8.70
N VAL A 179 -16.69 -15.79 -8.74
CA VAL A 179 -15.70 -16.62 -9.45
C VAL A 179 -14.90 -17.53 -8.51
N GLY A 180 -15.19 -17.50 -7.21
CA GLY A 180 -14.48 -18.26 -6.19
C GLY A 180 -13.21 -17.57 -5.67
N GLU A 181 -12.36 -18.35 -5.00
CA GLU A 181 -11.13 -17.82 -4.39
C GLU A 181 -10.03 -17.55 -5.44
N LEU A 182 -9.48 -16.34 -5.42
CA LEU A 182 -8.36 -15.91 -6.25
C LEU A 182 -7.11 -15.81 -5.38
N SER A 183 -6.08 -16.60 -5.69
CA SER A 183 -4.85 -16.65 -4.89
C SER A 183 -3.59 -16.70 -5.74
N GLY A 184 -2.51 -16.13 -5.22
CA GLY A 184 -1.25 -15.97 -5.93
C GLY A 184 -1.24 -14.72 -6.82
N GLN A 185 -0.13 -14.56 -7.54
CA GLN A 185 0.09 -13.42 -8.45
C GLN A 185 -0.81 -13.50 -9.68
N ASP A 186 -0.87 -14.67 -10.32
CA ASP A 186 -1.60 -14.91 -11.58
C ASP A 186 -2.69 -15.99 -11.38
N PRO A 187 -3.77 -15.71 -10.64
CA PRO A 187 -4.86 -16.67 -10.47
C PRO A 187 -5.64 -16.87 -11.77
N SER A 188 -6.34 -18.00 -11.86
CA SER A 188 -7.29 -18.29 -12.94
C SER A 188 -8.63 -18.77 -12.40
N PHE A 189 -9.68 -18.59 -13.20
CA PHE A 189 -11.03 -19.07 -12.92
C PHE A 189 -11.76 -19.40 -14.23
N THR A 190 -12.90 -20.08 -14.14
CA THR A 190 -13.78 -20.35 -15.29
C THR A 190 -14.83 -19.25 -15.39
N ALA A 191 -14.93 -18.61 -16.56
CA ALA A 191 -15.94 -17.59 -16.82
C ALA A 191 -17.35 -18.17 -16.62
N PRO A 192 -18.29 -17.41 -16.02
CA PRO A 192 -19.69 -17.80 -15.93
C PRO A 192 -20.28 -18.25 -17.27
N ASP A 193 -21.22 -19.19 -17.23
CA ASP A 193 -21.97 -19.66 -18.41
C ASP A 193 -23.05 -18.66 -18.88
N ARG A 194 -22.83 -17.36 -18.67
CA ARG A 194 -23.74 -16.29 -19.07
C ARG A 194 -22.99 -14.99 -19.31
N VAL A 195 -23.52 -14.17 -20.23
CA VAL A 195 -23.02 -12.82 -20.49
C VAL A 195 -23.07 -11.99 -19.20
N SER A 196 -21.94 -11.44 -18.80
CA SER A 196 -21.80 -10.72 -17.52
C SER A 196 -20.54 -9.86 -17.50
N THR A 197 -20.45 -8.98 -16.52
CA THR A 197 -19.23 -8.24 -16.19
C THR A 197 -18.79 -8.60 -14.78
N ILE A 198 -17.50 -8.83 -14.60
CA ILE A 198 -16.85 -9.07 -13.31
C ILE A 198 -15.78 -8.00 -13.15
N GLU A 199 -15.81 -7.30 -12.02
CA GLU A 199 -14.76 -6.35 -11.65
C GLU A 199 -13.94 -6.92 -10.50
N ILE A 200 -12.62 -6.92 -10.65
CA ILE A 200 -11.70 -7.48 -9.66
C ILE A 200 -10.59 -6.46 -9.42
N ASP A 201 -10.37 -6.13 -8.15
CA ASP A 201 -9.29 -5.25 -7.71
C ASP A 201 -8.08 -6.09 -7.29
N LEU A 202 -6.89 -5.70 -7.76
CA LEU A 202 -5.60 -6.15 -7.25
C LEU A 202 -5.05 -5.10 -6.28
N THR A 203 -4.62 -5.56 -5.10
CA THR A 203 -3.75 -4.80 -4.20
C THR A 203 -2.48 -5.58 -3.93
N VAL A 204 -1.37 -4.87 -3.70
CA VAL A 204 -0.07 -5.46 -3.43
C VAL A 204 0.50 -4.86 -2.15
N SER A 205 1.00 -5.70 -1.25
CA SER A 205 1.66 -5.27 -0.02
C SER A 205 3.11 -5.73 0.01
N ASP A 206 4.00 -4.86 0.46
CA ASP A 206 5.42 -5.12 0.74
C ASP A 206 5.66 -5.60 2.19
N GLY A 207 4.60 -5.68 3.01
CA GLY A 207 4.64 -6.00 4.44
C GLY A 207 4.68 -4.78 5.36
N VAL A 208 4.83 -3.58 4.80
CA VAL A 208 4.81 -2.29 5.50
C VAL A 208 3.60 -1.47 5.09
N ASP A 209 3.45 -1.22 3.79
CA ASP A 209 2.35 -0.52 3.17
C ASP A 209 1.54 -1.47 2.25
N THR A 210 0.40 -0.97 1.77
CA THR A 210 -0.42 -1.65 0.74
C THR A 210 -0.72 -0.64 -0.35
N SER A 211 -0.58 -1.07 -1.60
CA SER A 211 -0.87 -0.25 -2.77
C SER A 211 -2.33 0.21 -2.78
N PRO A 212 -2.64 1.33 -3.46
CA PRO A 212 -3.97 1.52 -4.00
C PRO A 212 -4.39 0.31 -4.85
N ALA A 213 -5.70 0.09 -4.95
CA ALA A 213 -6.24 -0.94 -5.83
C ALA A 213 -6.04 -0.55 -7.30
N ASP A 214 -5.67 -1.52 -8.12
CA ASP A 214 -5.80 -1.46 -9.57
C ASP A 214 -6.87 -2.46 -10.04
N ARG A 215 -7.71 -2.06 -11.00
CA ARG A 215 -8.89 -2.82 -11.39
C ARG A 215 -8.71 -3.46 -12.76
N VAL A 216 -9.03 -4.74 -12.85
CA VAL A 216 -9.26 -5.43 -14.12
C VAL A 216 -10.75 -5.71 -14.30
N VAL A 217 -11.27 -5.42 -15.49
CA VAL A 217 -12.63 -5.76 -15.89
C VAL A 217 -12.62 -6.98 -16.79
N VAL A 218 -13.35 -8.03 -16.39
CA VAL A 218 -13.59 -9.22 -17.19
C VAL A 218 -15.00 -9.17 -17.76
N ARG A 219 -15.12 -9.11 -19.09
CA ARG A 219 -16.38 -9.08 -19.83
C ARG A 219 -16.59 -10.44 -20.46
N VAL A 220 -17.59 -11.15 -19.96
CA VAL A 220 -17.98 -12.47 -20.44
C VAL A 220 -19.01 -12.28 -21.54
N LEU A 221 -18.70 -12.76 -22.73
CA LEU A 221 -19.48 -12.61 -23.96
C LEU A 221 -19.81 -14.01 -24.51
N GLU A 222 -20.85 -14.16 -25.32
CA GLU A 222 -21.15 -15.45 -25.96
C GLU A 222 -20.07 -15.76 -27.02
N ASP A 223 -19.73 -14.78 -27.87
CA ASP A 223 -18.56 -14.81 -28.75
C ASP A 223 -17.84 -13.44 -28.74
N PRO A 224 -16.72 -13.30 -28.01
CA PRO A 224 -15.99 -12.04 -27.97
C PRO A 224 -15.35 -11.64 -29.32
N GLY A 225 -15.14 -12.60 -30.23
CA GLY A 225 -14.52 -12.35 -31.53
C GLY A 225 -15.45 -11.70 -32.55
N ASN A 226 -16.76 -11.82 -32.35
CA ASN A 226 -17.80 -11.35 -33.27
C ASN A 226 -18.86 -10.45 -32.58
N ALA A 227 -18.49 -9.80 -31.47
CA ALA A 227 -19.39 -8.93 -30.71
C ALA A 227 -19.66 -7.60 -31.41
N LEU A 228 -20.95 -7.27 -31.59
CA LEU A 228 -21.41 -5.98 -32.10
C LEU A 228 -22.00 -5.12 -30.98
N TRP A 229 -21.61 -3.85 -30.94
CA TRP A 229 -21.95 -2.92 -29.87
C TRP A 229 -22.91 -1.85 -30.37
N VAL A 230 -23.94 -1.58 -29.58
CA VAL A 230 -25.01 -0.62 -29.90
C VAL A 230 -25.11 0.42 -28.80
N SER A 231 -25.17 1.71 -29.17
CA SER A 231 -25.46 2.80 -28.25
C SER A 231 -26.26 3.92 -28.93
N ASP A 232 -27.37 4.30 -28.30
CA ASP A 232 -28.14 5.50 -28.65
C ASP A 232 -27.38 6.81 -28.36
N ALA A 233 -26.32 6.74 -27.55
CA ALA A 233 -25.48 7.85 -27.17
C ALA A 233 -24.23 7.94 -28.05
N GLY A 234 -24.43 8.36 -29.30
CA GLY A 234 -23.34 8.71 -30.21
C GLY A 234 -22.92 7.60 -31.17
N GLY A 235 -23.64 6.49 -31.26
CA GLY A 235 -23.47 5.54 -32.35
C GLY A 235 -23.97 6.06 -33.70
N ASP A 236 -23.49 5.45 -34.78
CA ASP A 236 -23.93 5.66 -36.17
C ASP A 236 -24.11 4.29 -36.86
N ASP A 237 -25.19 4.08 -37.60
CA ASP A 237 -25.42 2.80 -38.30
C ASP A 237 -24.45 2.55 -39.48
N GLY A 238 -23.62 3.54 -39.82
CA GLY A 238 -22.48 3.38 -40.71
C GLY A 238 -21.21 2.87 -40.02
N ASP A 239 -21.19 2.81 -38.68
CA ASP A 239 -20.03 2.38 -37.90
C ASP A 239 -19.84 0.87 -37.92
N PRO A 240 -18.62 0.37 -37.64
CA PRO A 240 -18.34 -1.07 -37.62
C PRO A 240 -18.99 -1.84 -36.46
N GLY A 241 -19.68 -1.17 -35.53
CA GLY A 241 -20.27 -1.82 -34.35
C GLY A 241 -19.24 -2.24 -33.32
N THR A 242 -18.15 -1.49 -33.17
CA THR A 242 -17.15 -1.71 -32.11
C THR A 242 -17.50 -0.88 -30.87
N ARG A 243 -16.88 -1.16 -29.71
CA ARG A 243 -17.06 -0.32 -28.51
C ARG A 243 -16.68 1.16 -28.70
N ALA A 244 -15.78 1.46 -29.62
CA ALA A 244 -15.31 2.82 -29.91
C ALA A 244 -16.16 3.54 -30.96
N GLU A 245 -16.73 2.77 -31.88
CA GLU A 245 -17.60 3.22 -32.98
C GLU A 245 -18.81 2.27 -32.99
N PRO A 246 -19.76 2.44 -32.06
CA PRO A 246 -20.91 1.56 -31.92
C PRO A 246 -21.98 1.91 -32.96
N LEU A 247 -22.80 0.92 -33.31
CA LEU A 247 -23.99 1.14 -34.13
C LEU A 247 -25.02 1.96 -33.33
N ALA A 248 -25.87 2.72 -34.03
CA ALA A 248 -26.90 3.54 -33.39
C ALA A 248 -28.14 2.74 -33.00
N THR A 249 -28.51 1.74 -33.82
CA THR A 249 -29.75 0.98 -33.67
C THR A 249 -29.50 -0.51 -33.45
N ILE A 250 -30.43 -1.15 -32.74
CA ILE A 250 -30.39 -2.60 -32.49
C ILE A 250 -30.65 -3.35 -33.79
N GLN A 251 -31.57 -2.89 -34.64
CA GLN A 251 -31.85 -3.53 -35.92
C GLN A 251 -30.63 -3.56 -36.84
N ALA A 252 -29.87 -2.45 -36.94
CA ALA A 252 -28.66 -2.43 -37.78
C ALA A 252 -27.63 -3.45 -37.29
N ALA A 253 -27.49 -3.62 -35.97
CA ALA A 253 -26.59 -4.63 -35.41
C ALA A 253 -27.07 -6.06 -35.65
N VAL A 254 -28.37 -6.33 -35.56
CA VAL A 254 -28.93 -7.65 -35.89
C VAL A 254 -28.72 -7.98 -37.37
N ASP A 255 -28.96 -7.01 -38.27
CA ASP A 255 -28.73 -7.18 -39.70
C ASP A 255 -27.24 -7.43 -40.01
N ALA A 256 -26.33 -6.71 -39.33
CA ALA A 256 -24.90 -6.89 -39.47
C ALA A 256 -24.42 -8.25 -38.92
N ALA A 257 -24.98 -8.70 -37.80
CA ALA A 257 -24.70 -10.02 -37.23
C ALA A 257 -25.14 -11.15 -38.17
N ASP A 258 -26.38 -11.09 -38.68
CA ASP A 258 -26.91 -12.08 -39.63
C ASP A 258 -26.06 -12.14 -40.91
N ALA A 259 -25.61 -10.98 -41.40
CA ALA A 259 -24.74 -10.89 -42.57
C ALA A 259 -23.33 -11.47 -42.32
N ALA A 260 -22.82 -11.39 -41.09
CA ALA A 260 -21.52 -11.95 -40.69
C ALA A 260 -21.57 -13.49 -40.58
N GLY A 261 -22.74 -14.07 -40.26
CA GLY A 261 -22.95 -15.50 -40.13
C GLY A 261 -22.96 -15.98 -38.67
N THR A 262 -22.62 -17.24 -38.43
CA THR A 262 -22.76 -17.87 -37.11
C THR A 262 -21.83 -17.23 -36.07
N GLY A 263 -22.38 -16.84 -34.92
CA GLY A 263 -21.63 -16.44 -33.72
C GLY A 263 -21.55 -14.92 -33.49
N ALA A 264 -22.13 -14.08 -34.34
CA ALA A 264 -22.18 -12.64 -34.06
C ALA A 264 -23.37 -12.30 -33.16
N ASP A 265 -23.10 -11.63 -32.03
CA ASP A 265 -24.12 -11.26 -31.04
C ASP A 265 -24.09 -9.76 -30.77
N VAL A 266 -25.25 -9.24 -30.35
CA VAL A 266 -25.48 -7.80 -30.17
C VAL A 266 -25.48 -7.44 -28.68
N TYR A 267 -24.71 -6.43 -28.31
CA TYR A 267 -24.54 -5.94 -26.95
C TYR A 267 -24.93 -4.46 -26.88
N VAL A 268 -25.97 -4.16 -26.10
CA VAL A 268 -26.70 -2.90 -26.19
C VAL A 268 -26.53 -2.09 -24.90
N ALA A 269 -26.08 -0.84 -25.05
CA ALA A 269 -25.99 0.10 -23.95
C ALA A 269 -27.39 0.48 -23.42
N ALA A 270 -27.44 0.90 -22.16
CA ALA A 270 -28.62 1.45 -21.52
C ALA A 270 -29.07 2.70 -22.27
N GLY A 271 -30.36 2.79 -22.51
CA GLY A 271 -30.94 3.73 -23.45
C GLY A 271 -32.36 3.36 -23.83
N THR A 272 -33.00 4.22 -24.60
CA THR A 272 -34.33 3.95 -25.18
C THR A 272 -34.22 3.97 -26.68
N TYR A 273 -34.50 2.83 -27.30
CA TYR A 273 -34.36 2.59 -28.72
C TYR A 273 -35.75 2.58 -29.37
N PRO A 274 -36.17 3.68 -30.03
CA PRO A 274 -37.51 3.83 -30.59
C PRO A 274 -37.63 3.08 -31.93
N GLU A 275 -37.55 1.76 -31.89
CA GLU A 275 -37.50 0.90 -33.06
C GLU A 275 -38.24 -0.43 -32.85
N SER A 276 -38.56 -1.10 -33.96
CA SER A 276 -38.98 -2.50 -33.96
C SER A 276 -37.80 -3.36 -34.42
N VAL A 277 -37.46 -4.40 -33.66
CA VAL A 277 -36.36 -5.32 -33.96
C VAL A 277 -36.90 -6.64 -34.51
N ALA A 278 -36.44 -7.01 -35.70
CA ALA A 278 -36.62 -8.31 -36.33
C ALA A 278 -35.40 -9.17 -36.04
N LEU A 279 -35.59 -10.21 -35.23
CA LEU A 279 -34.53 -11.14 -34.81
C LEU A 279 -34.10 -12.04 -35.96
N ALA A 280 -32.79 -12.30 -36.03
CA ALA A 280 -32.18 -13.28 -36.91
C ALA A 280 -31.92 -14.62 -36.19
N ASP A 281 -31.78 -15.70 -36.96
CA ASP A 281 -31.47 -17.04 -36.43
C ASP A 281 -30.03 -17.05 -35.88
N GLY A 282 -29.85 -17.51 -34.64
CA GLY A 282 -28.53 -17.59 -34.00
C GLY A 282 -27.88 -16.25 -33.65
N VAL A 283 -28.63 -15.14 -33.62
CA VAL A 283 -28.14 -13.81 -33.17
C VAL A 283 -28.76 -13.47 -31.82
N SER A 284 -27.97 -13.51 -30.75
CA SER A 284 -28.40 -13.08 -29.42
C SER A 284 -28.36 -11.56 -29.27
N VAL A 285 -29.22 -11.01 -28.41
CA VAL A 285 -29.26 -9.59 -28.05
C VAL A 285 -29.23 -9.43 -26.54
N TYR A 286 -28.20 -8.76 -26.05
CA TYR A 286 -27.92 -8.54 -24.63
C TYR A 286 -27.99 -7.05 -24.29
N GLY A 287 -28.98 -6.66 -23.51
CA GLY A 287 -29.05 -5.34 -22.89
C GLY A 287 -28.39 -5.29 -21.52
N GLY A 288 -28.51 -4.10 -20.91
CA GLY A 288 -28.03 -3.81 -19.57
C GLY A 288 -26.55 -3.46 -19.48
N PHE A 289 -25.96 -2.95 -20.56
CA PHE A 289 -24.61 -2.39 -20.52
C PHE A 289 -24.66 -0.90 -20.21
N SER A 290 -23.76 -0.40 -19.36
CA SER A 290 -23.53 1.03 -19.26
C SER A 290 -22.87 1.58 -20.54
N GLN A 291 -22.81 2.91 -20.66
CA GLN A 291 -22.03 3.57 -21.73
C GLN A 291 -20.50 3.29 -21.65
N ALA A 292 -20.03 2.72 -20.53
CA ALA A 292 -18.67 2.22 -20.36
C ALA A 292 -18.55 0.70 -20.62
N TRP A 293 -19.60 0.08 -21.16
CA TRP A 293 -19.66 -1.36 -21.49
C TRP A 293 -19.47 -2.28 -20.28
N LEU A 294 -19.89 -1.83 -19.11
CA LEU A 294 -20.04 -2.65 -17.89
C LEU A 294 -21.49 -3.12 -17.79
N ARG A 295 -21.71 -4.43 -17.69
CA ARG A 295 -23.04 -5.02 -17.62
C ARG A 295 -23.55 -5.12 -16.20
N ASP A 296 -24.70 -4.51 -15.95
CA ASP A 296 -25.47 -4.64 -14.72
C ASP A 296 -26.97 -4.45 -15.04
N ILE A 297 -27.70 -5.56 -15.21
CA ILE A 297 -29.10 -5.55 -15.61
C ILE A 297 -30.04 -4.99 -14.54
N GLU A 298 -29.59 -4.81 -13.29
CA GLU A 298 -30.41 -4.23 -12.23
C GLU A 298 -30.38 -2.70 -12.27
N VAL A 299 -29.31 -2.13 -12.82
CA VAL A 299 -29.06 -0.67 -12.83
C VAL A 299 -29.13 -0.07 -14.24
N GLN A 300 -28.69 -0.82 -15.24
CA GLN A 300 -28.62 -0.39 -16.63
C GLN A 300 -29.84 -0.91 -17.38
N GLU A 301 -30.74 -0.01 -17.78
CA GLU A 301 -31.96 -0.39 -18.47
C GLU A 301 -31.81 -0.15 -19.98
N THR A 302 -32.02 -1.21 -20.77
CA THR A 302 -32.12 -1.13 -22.23
C THR A 302 -33.59 -1.31 -22.63
N ILE A 303 -34.20 -0.27 -23.19
CA ILE A 303 -35.63 -0.24 -23.52
C ILE A 303 -35.80 -0.26 -25.04
N VAL A 304 -36.58 -1.21 -25.57
CA VAL A 304 -36.98 -1.27 -26.99
C VAL A 304 -38.41 -0.75 -27.15
N ASP A 305 -38.58 0.44 -27.71
CA ASP A 305 -39.88 1.11 -27.89
C ASP A 305 -40.34 1.09 -29.36
N GLY A 306 -40.84 -0.06 -29.81
CA GLY A 306 -41.38 -0.24 -31.17
C GLY A 306 -42.90 -0.10 -31.26
N GLY A 307 -43.53 0.60 -30.32
CA GLY A 307 -44.97 0.81 -30.30
C GLY A 307 -45.78 -0.49 -30.10
N SER A 308 -46.67 -0.84 -31.05
CA SER A 308 -47.54 -2.02 -30.90
C SER A 308 -46.83 -3.36 -31.07
N THR A 309 -45.64 -3.36 -31.66
CA THR A 309 -44.82 -4.57 -31.85
C THR A 309 -43.36 -4.17 -31.85
N ALA A 310 -42.72 -4.33 -30.70
CA ALA A 310 -41.31 -3.99 -30.52
C ALA A 310 -40.36 -5.09 -31.00
N ILE A 311 -40.71 -6.37 -30.82
CA ILE A 311 -39.87 -7.50 -31.26
C ILE A 311 -40.66 -8.42 -32.20
N THR A 312 -40.02 -8.86 -33.29
CA THR A 312 -40.54 -9.87 -34.22
C THR A 312 -39.48 -10.94 -34.51
N GLY A 313 -39.91 -12.18 -34.79
CA GLY A 313 -39.00 -13.26 -35.18
C GLY A 313 -39.78 -14.36 -35.88
N SER A 314 -39.35 -14.75 -37.09
CA SER A 314 -39.96 -15.84 -37.85
C SER A 314 -38.91 -16.88 -38.19
N GLY A 315 -38.94 -18.02 -37.50
CA GLY A 315 -37.98 -19.10 -37.71
C GLY A 315 -36.61 -18.87 -37.06
N ALA A 316 -36.47 -17.85 -36.22
CA ALA A 316 -35.26 -17.60 -35.43
C ALA A 316 -35.24 -18.53 -34.21
N GLY A 317 -34.19 -19.35 -34.12
CA GLY A 317 -33.86 -20.22 -33.00
C GLY A 317 -32.39 -20.06 -32.59
N GLY A 318 -32.00 -20.74 -31.51
CA GLY A 318 -30.61 -20.71 -31.05
C GLY A 318 -30.10 -19.32 -30.64
N LEU A 319 -30.99 -18.44 -30.17
CA LEU A 319 -30.66 -17.09 -29.72
C LEU A 319 -31.08 -16.86 -28.27
N THR A 320 -30.50 -15.83 -27.66
CA THR A 320 -30.87 -15.31 -26.34
C THR A 320 -31.33 -13.86 -26.44
N LEU A 321 -32.40 -13.50 -25.73
CA LEU A 321 -32.74 -12.12 -25.41
C LEU A 321 -32.62 -11.95 -23.90
N ASP A 322 -31.73 -11.08 -23.43
CA ASP A 322 -31.49 -10.90 -22.01
C ASP A 322 -31.19 -9.43 -21.68
N GLY A 323 -31.70 -8.95 -20.53
CA GLY A 323 -31.50 -7.56 -20.08
C GLY A 323 -32.25 -6.48 -20.90
N LEU A 324 -33.36 -6.83 -21.55
CA LEU A 324 -34.20 -5.89 -22.33
C LEU A 324 -35.55 -5.65 -21.65
N THR A 325 -36.01 -4.40 -21.65
CA THR A 325 -37.40 -3.99 -21.39
C THR A 325 -38.10 -3.75 -22.74
N ILE A 326 -39.29 -4.33 -22.93
CA ILE A 326 -40.08 -4.29 -24.18
C ILE A 326 -41.48 -3.77 -23.89
#